data_AF-A0A522CXF6-F1
#
_entry.id   AF-A0A522CXF6-F1
#
_cell.length_a   1.000
_cell.length_b   1.000
_cell.length_c   1.000
_cell.angle_alpha   90.00
_cell.angle_beta   90.00
_cell.angle_gamma   90.00
#
_symmetry.space_group_name_H-M   'P 1'
#
loop_
_entity.id
_entity.type
_entity.pdbx_description
1 polymer ?
#
loop_
_entity_poly.entity_id
_entity_poly.type
_entity_poly.pdbx_seq_one_letter_code
_entity_poly.pdbx_strand_id
1 'polypeptide(L)'
;MDDKAVERGPLPPGQHAIATFPRFGATRFAQRFPPDPSTLRLAVSSGGVPVADVGPDAWSALPRRRQVSDFHCVTTWTRRGCVWEGVGFADFAAALGLAGGDPARLVVLHASDGYHAALPLGDLLADDVLLADRLDGAALPLAHGAPLRLVAPAHYGYKSVKHLAALTFDVDSEAHRAPGPRFMIHPRGRVALEERGQGFPGWFLRYAYRPLIAPTAARFARALARYQSPD
;
A
#
# COMPACT_ATOMS: atom_id res chain seq x y z
N MET A 1 2.27 -23.29 20.58
CA MET A 1 1.06 -22.91 19.84
C MET A 1 1.46 -22.91 18.38
N ASP A 2 0.92 -23.86 17.63
CA ASP A 2 1.58 -24.47 16.49
C ASP A 2 1.85 -23.50 15.34
N ASP A 3 3.13 -23.40 14.97
CA ASP A 3 3.63 -22.77 13.76
C ASP A 3 3.28 -23.69 12.58
N LYS A 4 1.99 -23.73 12.21
CA LYS A 4 1.59 -24.32 10.93
C LYS A 4 2.23 -23.47 9.85
N ALA A 5 3.32 -23.99 9.27
CA ALA A 5 3.93 -23.44 8.08
C ALA A 5 2.83 -23.18 7.04
N VAL A 6 2.46 -21.91 6.87
CA VAL A 6 1.52 -21.50 5.83
C VAL A 6 2.09 -21.99 4.52
N GLU A 7 1.38 -22.89 3.85
CA GLU A 7 1.82 -23.52 2.61
C GLU A 7 2.07 -22.41 1.57
N ARG A 8 3.34 -22.18 1.24
CA ARG A 8 3.73 -21.02 0.44
C ARG A 8 3.58 -21.37 -1.03
N GLY A 9 2.49 -20.92 -1.65
CA GLY A 9 2.25 -21.05 -3.08
C GLY A 9 3.41 -20.51 -3.95
N PRO A 10 3.39 -20.80 -5.26
CA PRO A 10 4.41 -20.29 -6.18
C PRO A 10 4.44 -18.75 -6.20
N LEU A 11 5.60 -18.18 -6.52
CA LEU A 11 5.69 -16.73 -6.73
C LEU A 11 4.85 -16.33 -7.94
N PRO A 12 4.22 -15.14 -7.92
CA PRO A 12 3.56 -14.61 -9.10
C PRO A 12 4.54 -14.43 -10.28
N PRO A 13 4.03 -14.40 -11.53
CA PRO A 13 4.88 -14.27 -12.71
C PRO A 13 5.82 -13.07 -12.65
N GLY A 14 7.08 -13.30 -13.02
CA GLY A 14 8.10 -12.25 -13.07
C GLY A 14 8.56 -11.73 -11.71
N GLN A 15 8.24 -12.41 -10.61
CA GLN A 15 8.73 -12.10 -9.27
C GLN A 15 9.86 -13.04 -8.84
N HIS A 16 10.82 -12.49 -8.10
CA HIS A 16 11.81 -13.27 -7.34
C HIS A 16 11.73 -12.89 -5.86
N ALA A 17 11.90 -13.86 -4.97
CA ALA A 17 11.89 -13.61 -3.53
C ALA A 17 13.18 -12.91 -3.11
N ILE A 18 13.06 -11.97 -2.17
CA ILE A 18 14.19 -11.36 -1.46
C ILE A 18 13.98 -11.53 0.04
N ALA A 19 15.08 -11.69 0.78
CA ALA A 19 15.03 -11.83 2.23
C ALA A 19 14.78 -10.49 2.94
N THR A 20 15.28 -9.38 2.37
CA THR A 20 15.14 -8.04 2.96
C THR A 20 13.81 -7.40 2.58
N PHE A 21 13.38 -6.40 3.35
CA PHE A 21 12.25 -5.55 2.99
C PHE A 21 12.72 -4.10 2.90
N PRO A 22 13.26 -3.66 1.75
CA PRO A 22 13.79 -2.29 1.63
C PRO A 22 12.65 -1.27 1.57
N ARG A 23 12.88 -0.07 2.12
CA ARG A 23 12.07 1.11 1.78
C ARG A 23 12.23 1.37 0.28
N PHE A 24 11.14 1.36 -0.46
CA PHE A 24 11.16 1.49 -1.91
C PHE A 24 9.96 2.30 -2.42
N GLY A 25 10.07 2.85 -3.63
CA GLY A 25 9.01 3.64 -4.28
C GLY A 25 9.54 4.49 -5.44
N ALA A 26 8.71 5.40 -5.95
CA ALA A 26 9.15 6.36 -6.95
C ALA A 26 10.18 7.34 -6.36
N THR A 27 11.29 7.55 -7.06
CA THR A 27 12.47 8.28 -6.56
C THR A 27 12.20 9.71 -6.10
N ARG A 28 11.16 10.37 -6.63
CA ARG A 28 10.71 11.71 -6.18
C ARG A 28 10.19 11.75 -4.74
N PHE A 29 9.80 10.61 -4.17
CA PHE A 29 9.37 10.47 -2.77
C PHE A 29 10.49 9.97 -1.85
N ALA A 30 11.71 9.77 -2.37
CA ALA A 30 12.81 9.22 -1.57
C ALA A 30 13.15 10.10 -0.35
N GLN A 31 13.02 11.43 -0.46
CA GLN A 31 13.32 12.37 0.63
C GLN A 31 12.06 12.94 1.30
N ARG A 32 10.87 12.40 0.98
CA ARG A 32 9.62 12.84 1.60
C ARG A 32 9.27 11.91 2.76
N PHE A 33 8.81 12.51 3.84
CA PHE A 33 8.43 11.85 5.08
C PHE A 33 7.14 12.47 5.60
N PRO A 34 6.29 11.71 6.31
CA PRO A 34 5.13 12.26 7.00
C PRO A 34 5.57 13.32 8.02
N PRO A 35 4.77 14.39 8.24
CA PRO A 35 5.06 15.39 9.27
C PRO A 35 4.96 14.80 10.69
N ASP A 36 4.01 13.88 10.90
CA ASP A 36 3.86 13.11 12.14
C ASP A 36 3.77 11.61 11.80
N PRO A 37 4.86 10.85 11.96
CA PRO A 37 4.87 9.40 11.72
C PRO A 37 4.33 8.58 12.91
N SER A 38 4.06 9.21 14.05
CA SER A 38 3.72 8.54 15.30
C SER A 38 2.22 8.52 15.59
N THR A 39 1.51 9.58 15.23
CA THR A 39 0.08 9.71 15.54
C THR A 39 -0.78 9.20 14.41
N LEU A 40 -1.52 8.13 14.66
CA LEU A 40 -2.50 7.63 13.70
C LEU A 40 -3.70 8.58 13.64
N ARG A 41 -3.96 9.11 12.44
CA ARG A 41 -5.19 9.83 12.13
C ARG A 41 -5.57 9.58 10.67
N LEU A 42 -6.84 9.28 10.41
CA LEU A 42 -7.33 8.96 9.08
C LEU A 42 -8.60 9.76 8.78
N ALA A 43 -8.50 10.73 7.88
CA ALA A 43 -9.65 11.47 7.36
C ALA A 43 -10.38 10.63 6.30
N VAL A 44 -11.70 10.58 6.37
CA VAL A 44 -12.53 9.86 5.40
C VAL A 44 -13.56 10.82 4.83
N SER A 45 -13.67 10.82 3.50
CA SER A 45 -14.70 11.56 2.77
C SER A 45 -15.32 10.68 1.68
N SER A 46 -16.53 11.02 1.25
CA SER A 46 -17.23 10.36 0.15
C SER A 46 -17.94 11.41 -0.70
N GLY A 47 -17.75 11.38 -2.02
CA GLY A 47 -18.39 12.36 -2.92
C GLY A 47 -18.06 13.83 -2.59
N GLY A 48 -16.89 14.09 -2.00
CA GLY A 48 -16.47 15.42 -1.56
C GLY A 48 -16.97 15.86 -0.18
N VAL A 49 -17.74 15.02 0.51
CA VAL A 49 -18.28 15.31 1.85
C VAL A 49 -17.49 14.55 2.92
N PRO A 50 -17.00 15.21 3.99
CA PRO A 50 -16.39 14.52 5.13
C PRO A 50 -17.35 13.53 5.79
N VAL A 51 -16.88 12.32 6.05
CA VAL A 51 -17.64 11.22 6.68
C VAL A 51 -17.13 10.94 8.09
N ALA A 52 -15.81 10.87 8.27
CA ALA A 52 -15.19 10.58 9.56
C ALA A 52 -13.77 11.16 9.65
N ASP A 53 -13.32 11.36 10.88
CA ASP A 53 -11.93 11.64 11.22
C ASP A 53 -11.52 10.69 12.34
N VAL A 54 -10.80 9.63 11.97
CA VAL A 54 -10.52 8.51 12.87
C VAL A 54 -9.17 8.76 13.53
N GLY A 55 -9.21 9.16 14.80
CA GLY A 55 -8.03 9.30 15.65
C GLY A 55 -7.61 7.99 16.35
N PRO A 56 -6.56 8.04 17.20
CA PRO A 56 -5.97 6.85 17.83
C PRO A 56 -6.96 6.03 18.68
N ASP A 57 -7.81 6.69 19.46
CA ASP A 57 -8.76 6.01 20.36
C ASP A 57 -9.85 5.28 19.56
N ALA A 58 -10.46 5.97 18.60
CA ALA A 58 -11.46 5.40 17.70
C ALA A 58 -10.87 4.24 16.89
N TRP A 59 -9.64 4.38 16.42
CA TRP A 59 -8.92 3.32 15.71
C TRP A 59 -8.70 2.08 16.57
N SER A 60 -8.29 2.27 17.83
CA SER A 60 -8.00 1.17 18.75
C SER A 60 -9.24 0.37 19.14
N ALA A 61 -10.43 0.97 19.01
CA ALA A 61 -11.70 0.30 19.26
C ALA A 61 -12.20 -0.56 18.07
N LEU A 62 -11.59 -0.44 16.89
CA LEU A 62 -12.01 -1.19 15.70
C LEU A 62 -11.59 -2.67 15.77
N PRO A 63 -12.34 -3.57 15.10
CA PRO A 63 -11.99 -5.00 15.03
C PRO A 63 -10.59 -5.22 14.46
N ARG A 64 -9.76 -5.95 15.21
CA ARG A 64 -8.38 -6.26 14.83
C ARG A 64 -8.33 -7.52 13.96
N ARG A 65 -7.53 -7.47 12.90
CA ARG A 65 -7.17 -8.62 12.05
C ARG A 65 -5.66 -8.78 12.01
N ARG A 66 -5.22 -10.04 12.03
CA ARG A 66 -3.85 -10.45 11.77
C ARG A 66 -3.84 -11.32 10.52
N GLN A 67 -2.94 -11.04 9.58
CA GLN A 67 -2.78 -11.85 8.38
C GLN A 67 -1.31 -12.03 8.01
N VAL A 68 -1.02 -13.15 7.34
CA VAL A 68 0.29 -13.40 6.74
C VAL A 68 0.12 -13.29 5.23
N SER A 69 0.83 -12.37 4.60
CA SER A 69 0.76 -12.19 3.14
C SER A 69 2.10 -11.75 2.56
N ASP A 70 2.28 -12.04 1.27
CA ASP A 70 3.46 -11.62 0.52
C ASP A 70 3.29 -10.15 0.07
N PHE A 71 4.42 -9.43 0.00
CA PHE A 71 4.49 -8.10 -0.59
C PHE A 71 5.20 -8.16 -1.94
N HIS A 72 4.53 -7.70 -3.00
CA HIS A 72 4.99 -7.80 -4.37
C HIS A 72 5.36 -6.43 -4.95
N CYS A 73 6.64 -6.17 -5.24
CA CYS A 73 7.03 -4.95 -5.92
C CYS A 73 6.84 -5.05 -7.44
N VAL A 74 6.39 -3.96 -8.05
CA VAL A 74 6.27 -3.86 -9.52
C VAL A 74 7.62 -3.98 -10.23
N THR A 75 8.73 -3.74 -9.51
CA THR A 75 10.10 -3.88 -10.01
C THR A 75 10.68 -5.28 -9.78
N THR A 76 9.85 -6.33 -9.84
CA THR A 76 10.22 -7.75 -9.96
C THR A 76 10.62 -8.50 -8.68
N TRP A 77 10.60 -7.87 -7.49
CA TRP A 77 10.95 -8.55 -6.24
C TRP A 77 9.75 -8.75 -5.31
N THR A 78 9.82 -9.76 -4.45
CA THR A 78 8.80 -10.12 -3.45
C THR A 78 9.42 -10.33 -2.08
N ARG A 79 8.85 -9.70 -1.04
CA ARG A 79 9.12 -10.05 0.35
C ARG A 79 8.03 -11.03 0.80
N ARG A 80 8.42 -12.24 1.20
CA ARG A 80 7.47 -13.30 1.60
C ARG A 80 7.11 -13.25 3.08
N GLY A 81 5.90 -13.71 3.39
CA GLY A 81 5.49 -14.02 4.76
C GLY A 81 5.51 -12.83 5.72
N CYS A 82 5.15 -11.63 5.24
CA CYS A 82 4.98 -10.48 6.12
C CYS A 82 3.79 -10.71 7.04
N VAL A 83 3.97 -10.51 8.34
CA VAL A 83 2.87 -10.61 9.31
C VAL A 83 2.29 -9.23 9.55
N TRP A 84 1.14 -8.95 8.96
CA TRP A 84 0.44 -7.67 9.11
C TRP A 84 -0.63 -7.74 10.18
N GLU A 85 -0.79 -6.67 10.96
CA GLU A 85 -1.94 -6.50 11.85
C GLU A 85 -2.54 -5.09 11.68
N GLY A 86 -3.85 -5.00 11.85
CA GLY A 86 -4.60 -3.77 11.57
C GLY A 86 -6.10 -4.00 11.58
N VAL A 87 -6.83 -3.24 10.77
CA VAL A 87 -8.28 -3.36 10.58
C VAL A 87 -8.57 -3.81 9.15
N GLY A 88 -9.48 -4.78 8.96
CA GLY A 88 -9.92 -5.19 7.62
C GLY A 88 -10.54 -4.01 6.88
N PHE A 89 -10.17 -3.79 5.61
CA PHE A 89 -10.71 -2.63 4.88
C PHE A 89 -12.24 -2.75 4.70
N ALA A 90 -12.74 -3.96 4.41
CA ALA A 90 -14.18 -4.22 4.34
C ALA A 90 -14.89 -3.92 5.66
N ASP A 91 -14.34 -4.37 6.79
CA ASP A 91 -14.89 -4.09 8.13
C ASP A 91 -14.89 -2.59 8.45
N PHE A 92 -13.80 -1.90 8.11
CA PHE A 92 -13.67 -0.46 8.27
C PHE A 92 -14.70 0.30 7.43
N ALA A 93 -14.84 -0.06 6.15
CA ALA A 93 -15.82 0.55 5.26
C ALA A 93 -17.26 0.26 5.71
N ALA A 94 -17.53 -0.95 6.21
CA ALA A 94 -18.85 -1.33 6.74
C ALA A 94 -19.21 -0.53 7.99
N ALA A 95 -18.26 -0.34 8.92
CA ALA A 95 -18.46 0.48 10.13
C ALA A 95 -18.81 1.94 9.82
N LEU A 96 -18.39 2.46 8.66
CA LEU A 96 -18.71 3.81 8.19
C LEU A 96 -19.91 3.86 7.21
N GLY A 97 -20.56 2.72 6.93
CA GLY A 97 -21.66 2.64 5.95
C GLY A 97 -21.23 2.81 4.49
N LEU A 98 -19.95 2.63 4.18
CA LEU A 98 -19.35 2.85 2.85
C LEU A 98 -19.14 1.56 2.04
N ALA A 99 -19.32 0.38 2.65
CA ALA A 99 -19.09 -0.90 1.98
C ALA A 99 -20.12 -1.23 0.87
N GLY A 100 -21.31 -0.63 0.90
CA GLY A 100 -22.37 -0.85 -0.08
C GLY A 100 -22.30 0.03 -1.35
N GLY A 101 -21.24 0.82 -1.51
CA GLY A 101 -21.05 1.67 -2.68
C GLY A 101 -20.83 0.88 -3.97
N ASP A 102 -20.89 1.58 -5.11
CA ASP A 102 -20.61 0.98 -6.42
C ASP A 102 -19.15 0.42 -6.44
N PRO A 103 -18.95 -0.90 -6.67
CA PRO A 103 -17.63 -1.51 -6.66
C PRO A 103 -16.70 -0.98 -7.76
N ALA A 104 -17.22 -0.33 -8.80
CA ALA A 104 -16.44 0.29 -9.87
C ALA A 104 -15.90 1.68 -9.48
N ARG A 105 -16.54 2.36 -8.52
CA ARG A 105 -16.07 3.66 -8.02
C ARG A 105 -14.71 3.51 -7.35
N LEU A 106 -13.86 4.50 -7.53
CA LEU A 106 -12.54 4.51 -6.93
C LEU A 106 -12.61 5.00 -5.49
N VAL A 107 -11.74 4.43 -4.66
CA VAL A 107 -11.29 5.04 -3.41
C VAL A 107 -9.88 5.55 -3.62
N VAL A 108 -9.68 6.85 -3.42
CA VAL A 108 -8.36 7.47 -3.49
C VAL A 108 -7.73 7.44 -2.10
N LEU A 109 -6.54 6.86 -2.01
CA LEU A 109 -5.72 6.76 -0.83
C LEU A 109 -4.66 7.85 -0.86
N HIS A 110 -4.68 8.74 0.13
CA HIS A 110 -3.79 9.88 0.23
C HIS A 110 -2.77 9.65 1.34
N ALA A 111 -1.49 9.77 1.01
CA ALA A 111 -0.39 9.72 1.96
C ALA A 111 -0.03 11.13 2.44
N SER A 112 0.41 11.26 3.68
CA SER A 112 0.86 12.55 4.23
C SER A 112 2.19 13.04 3.64
N ASP A 113 2.94 12.19 2.93
CA ASP A 113 4.14 12.55 2.16
C ASP A 113 3.82 13.08 0.74
N GLY A 114 2.52 13.23 0.43
CA GLY A 114 1.99 13.71 -0.85
C GLY A 114 1.90 12.64 -1.94
N TYR A 115 2.17 11.36 -1.63
CA TYR A 115 1.82 10.27 -2.54
C TYR A 115 0.31 10.00 -2.52
N HIS A 116 -0.23 9.49 -3.62
CA HIS A 116 -1.59 8.99 -3.66
C HIS A 116 -1.71 7.85 -4.65
N ALA A 117 -2.65 6.95 -4.41
CA ALA A 117 -3.06 5.94 -5.39
C ALA A 117 -4.56 5.73 -5.29
N ALA A 118 -5.16 5.12 -6.30
CA ALA A 118 -6.55 4.73 -6.27
C ALA A 118 -6.71 3.26 -6.63
N LEU A 119 -7.71 2.64 -6.03
CA LEU A 119 -8.19 1.30 -6.36
C LEU A 119 -9.73 1.33 -6.44
N PRO A 120 -10.34 0.49 -7.29
CA PRO A 120 -11.78 0.27 -7.24
C PRO A 120 -12.21 -0.18 -5.85
N LEU A 121 -13.38 0.26 -5.39
CA LEU A 121 -13.94 -0.15 -4.11
C LEU A 121 -14.05 -1.68 -4.02
N GLY A 122 -14.48 -2.34 -5.09
CA GLY A 122 -14.57 -3.80 -5.12
C GLY A 122 -13.23 -4.53 -4.93
N ASP A 123 -12.11 -3.92 -5.32
CA ASP A 123 -10.77 -4.46 -5.03
C ASP A 123 -10.38 -4.28 -3.56
N LEU A 124 -10.79 -3.16 -2.96
CA LEU A 124 -10.47 -2.84 -1.56
C LEU A 124 -11.34 -3.60 -0.56
N LEU A 125 -12.52 -4.05 -0.97
CA LEU A 125 -13.41 -4.86 -0.15
C LEU A 125 -13.03 -6.36 -0.13
N ALA A 126 -11.95 -6.77 -0.79
CA ALA A 126 -11.47 -8.14 -0.72
C ALA A 126 -11.00 -8.50 0.71
N ASP A 127 -11.21 -9.78 1.09
CA ASP A 127 -11.01 -10.26 2.47
C ASP A 127 -9.58 -10.10 2.98
N ASP A 128 -8.57 -10.03 2.11
CA ASP A 128 -7.15 -9.92 2.47
C ASP A 128 -6.61 -8.48 2.42
N VAL A 129 -7.49 -7.49 2.20
CA VAL A 129 -7.14 -6.07 2.21
C VAL A 129 -7.23 -5.51 3.63
N LEU A 130 -6.13 -4.95 4.09
CA LEU A 130 -5.94 -4.49 5.46
C LEU A 130 -5.48 -3.04 5.49
N LEU A 131 -6.01 -2.26 6.41
CA LEU A 131 -5.40 -1.03 6.89
C LEU A 131 -4.48 -1.39 8.07
N ALA A 132 -3.20 -1.55 7.79
CA ALA A 132 -2.21 -2.09 8.73
C ALA A 132 -1.50 -0.98 9.50
N ASP A 133 -1.31 -1.20 10.81
CA ASP A 133 -0.54 -0.35 11.72
C ASP A 133 0.63 -1.10 12.39
N ARG A 134 0.71 -2.42 12.17
CA ARG A 134 1.79 -3.28 12.67
C ARG A 134 2.32 -4.21 11.57
N LEU A 135 3.61 -4.53 11.69
CA LEU A 135 4.34 -5.46 10.84
C LEU A 135 5.28 -6.30 11.71
N ASP A 136 5.26 -7.62 11.51
CA ASP A 136 6.14 -8.59 12.16
C ASP A 136 6.12 -8.46 13.70
N GLY A 137 4.92 -8.23 14.25
CA GLY A 137 4.67 -8.16 15.70
C GLY A 137 5.02 -6.81 16.36
N ALA A 138 5.48 -5.82 15.61
CA ALA A 138 5.81 -4.48 16.09
C ALA A 138 4.99 -3.38 15.39
N ALA A 139 4.94 -2.18 15.96
CA ALA A 139 4.39 -1.01 15.28
C ALA A 139 5.11 -0.78 13.93
N LEU A 140 4.39 -0.29 12.92
CA LEU A 140 4.97 -0.06 11.61
C LEU A 140 6.21 0.82 11.70
N PRO A 141 7.35 0.39 11.12
CA PRO A 141 8.49 1.28 10.96
C PRO A 141 8.17 2.41 9.98
N LEU A 142 8.80 3.57 10.16
CA LEU A 142 8.72 4.69 9.21
C LEU A 142 8.99 4.24 7.78
N ALA A 143 9.99 3.37 7.59
CA ALA A 143 10.35 2.80 6.29
C ALA A 143 9.18 2.09 5.56
N HIS A 144 8.23 1.55 6.34
CA HIS A 144 7.13 0.73 5.84
C HIS A 144 5.77 1.42 5.96
N GLY A 145 5.75 2.71 6.26
CA GLY A 145 4.56 3.53 6.13
C GLY A 145 3.87 3.87 7.44
N ALA A 146 4.59 3.92 8.56
CA ALA A 146 4.06 4.42 9.83
C ALA A 146 3.29 5.76 9.68
N PRO A 147 2.22 5.99 10.45
CA PRO A 147 1.64 5.05 11.43
C PRO A 147 0.69 4.03 10.80
N LEU A 148 0.23 4.27 9.57
CA LEU A 148 -0.81 3.47 8.90
C LEU A 148 -0.49 3.27 7.42
N ARG A 149 -0.73 2.07 6.90
CA ARG A 149 -0.63 1.77 5.46
C ARG A 149 -1.80 0.93 4.96
N LEU A 150 -2.08 1.00 3.67
CA LEU A 150 -2.84 -0.06 3.01
C LEU A 150 -1.95 -1.29 2.79
N VAL A 151 -2.50 -2.49 2.93
CA VAL A 151 -1.96 -3.77 2.47
C VAL A 151 -3.00 -4.42 1.56
N ALA A 152 -2.65 -4.65 0.30
CA ALA A 152 -3.51 -5.28 -0.71
C ALA A 152 -2.68 -6.35 -1.45
N PRO A 153 -2.65 -7.61 -0.98
CA PRO A 153 -1.71 -8.64 -1.44
C PRO A 153 -1.86 -9.01 -2.92
N ALA A 154 -3.07 -8.95 -3.46
CA ALA A 154 -3.33 -9.19 -4.87
C ALA A 154 -2.77 -8.11 -5.81
N HIS A 155 -2.27 -6.99 -5.28
CA HIS A 155 -1.87 -5.79 -6.03
C HIS A 155 -0.39 -5.44 -5.80
N TYR A 156 0.25 -4.86 -6.81
CA TYR A 156 1.64 -4.42 -6.68
C TYR A 156 1.78 -3.32 -5.63
N GLY A 157 2.93 -3.30 -4.95
CA GLY A 157 3.18 -2.48 -3.77
C GLY A 157 3.06 -0.96 -3.95
N TYR A 158 3.01 -0.43 -5.17
CA TYR A 158 2.72 0.99 -5.39
C TYR A 158 1.25 1.34 -5.11
N LYS A 159 0.34 0.35 -5.15
CA LYS A 159 -1.06 0.50 -4.73
C LYS A 159 -1.24 0.43 -3.22
N SER A 160 -0.32 -0.25 -2.54
CA SER A 160 -0.27 -0.40 -1.08
C SER A 160 0.35 0.86 -0.45
N VAL A 161 -0.45 1.92 -0.38
CA VAL A 161 -0.05 3.28 0.06
C VAL A 161 0.49 3.28 1.49
N LYS A 162 1.64 3.93 1.68
CA LYS A 162 2.32 4.17 2.97
C LYS A 162 1.88 5.52 3.54
N HIS A 163 2.05 5.71 4.86
CA HIS A 163 1.78 6.99 5.53
C HIS A 163 0.35 7.49 5.26
N LEU A 164 -0.61 6.55 5.25
CA LEU A 164 -1.98 6.78 4.87
C LEU A 164 -2.62 7.78 5.84
N ALA A 165 -3.15 8.87 5.29
CA ALA A 165 -3.70 9.99 6.05
C ALA A 165 -5.15 10.31 5.65
N ALA A 166 -5.57 9.99 4.42
CA ALA A 166 -6.96 10.13 4.04
C ALA A 166 -7.45 9.10 3.01
N LEU A 167 -8.75 8.84 3.04
CA LEU A 167 -9.51 8.07 2.05
C LEU A 167 -10.62 8.93 1.45
N THR A 168 -10.69 8.97 0.13
CA THR A 168 -11.77 9.65 -0.61
C THR A 168 -12.54 8.60 -1.41
N PHE A 169 -13.76 8.28 -0.97
CA PHE A 169 -14.67 7.34 -1.60
C PHE A 169 -15.51 8.01 -2.69
N ASP A 170 -16.14 7.16 -3.52
CA ASP A 170 -17.06 7.57 -4.60
C ASP A 170 -16.41 8.51 -5.63
N VAL A 171 -15.17 8.19 -6.03
CA VAL A 171 -14.46 8.95 -7.06
C VAL A 171 -14.65 8.31 -8.41
N ASP A 172 -15.02 9.12 -9.41
CA ASP A 172 -15.09 8.68 -10.81
C ASP A 172 -13.69 8.36 -11.36
N SER A 173 -13.59 7.26 -12.10
CA SER A 173 -12.33 6.87 -12.75
C SER A 173 -11.85 7.88 -13.77
N GLU A 174 -12.76 8.57 -14.46
CA GLU A 174 -12.42 9.60 -15.45
C GLU A 174 -11.92 10.89 -14.78
N ALA A 175 -12.38 11.17 -13.56
CA ALA A 175 -11.94 12.32 -12.79
C ALA A 175 -10.57 12.10 -12.10
N HIS A 176 -10.17 10.85 -11.88
CA HIS A 176 -8.94 10.54 -11.16
C HIS A 176 -7.69 10.59 -12.06
N ARG A 177 -6.64 11.29 -11.60
CA ARG A 177 -5.31 11.27 -12.23
C ARG A 177 -4.28 10.54 -11.38
N ALA A 178 -3.77 9.43 -11.92
CA ALA A 178 -2.72 8.63 -11.29
C ALA A 178 -1.41 9.42 -11.11
N PRO A 179 -0.58 9.06 -10.11
CA PRO A 179 0.68 9.76 -9.81
C PRO A 179 1.81 9.42 -10.81
N GLY A 180 1.72 9.92 -12.05
CA GLY A 180 2.76 9.77 -13.07
C GLY A 180 2.20 9.55 -14.49
N PRO A 181 3.05 9.21 -15.47
CA PRO A 181 2.62 8.97 -16.83
C PRO A 181 1.66 7.78 -16.92
N ARG A 182 0.46 7.99 -17.51
CA ARG A 182 -0.62 6.99 -17.58
C ARG A 182 -0.13 5.64 -18.13
N PHE A 183 0.72 5.65 -19.14
CA PHE A 183 1.25 4.43 -19.74
C PHE A 183 2.11 3.57 -18.79
N MET A 184 2.67 4.13 -17.71
CA MET A 184 3.48 3.39 -16.73
C MET A 184 2.68 2.91 -15.52
N ILE A 185 1.43 3.32 -15.35
CA ILE A 185 0.65 3.01 -14.15
C ILE A 185 -0.61 2.25 -14.55
N HIS A 186 -0.85 1.13 -13.89
CA HIS A 186 -2.08 0.37 -14.11
C HIS A 186 -3.20 0.83 -13.16
N PRO A 187 -4.46 0.92 -13.61
CA PRO A 187 -5.59 1.26 -12.75
C PRO A 187 -5.75 0.32 -11.56
N ARG A 188 -5.59 -0.99 -11.76
CA ARG A 188 -5.69 -2.02 -10.71
C ARG A 188 -4.32 -2.48 -10.23
N GLY A 189 -3.50 -3.07 -11.10
CA GLY A 189 -2.12 -3.41 -10.72
C GLY A 189 -2.03 -4.81 -10.10
N ARG A 190 -2.89 -5.72 -10.56
CA ARG A 190 -2.98 -7.10 -10.10
C ARG A 190 -1.71 -7.87 -10.43
N VAL A 191 -1.15 -8.52 -9.43
CA VAL A 191 0.15 -9.19 -9.53
C VAL A 191 0.05 -10.44 -10.40
N ALA A 192 -1.00 -11.24 -10.21
CA ALA A 192 -1.23 -12.49 -10.96
C ALA A 192 -1.37 -12.27 -12.47
N LEU A 193 -1.84 -11.09 -12.89
CA LEU A 193 -2.05 -10.71 -14.29
C LEU A 193 -0.92 -9.86 -14.86
N GLU A 194 0.15 -9.64 -14.10
CA GLU A 194 1.28 -8.78 -14.49
C GLU A 194 0.91 -7.36 -14.95
N GLU A 195 -0.07 -6.77 -14.29
CA GLU A 195 -0.53 -5.40 -14.56
C GLU A 195 0.47 -4.34 -14.05
N ARG A 196 1.66 -4.28 -14.66
CA ARG A 196 2.75 -3.38 -14.25
C ARG A 196 2.55 -1.94 -14.75
N GLY A 197 1.91 -1.79 -15.91
CA GLY A 197 1.60 -0.53 -16.58
C GLY A 197 0.68 -0.79 -17.77
N GLN A 198 0.30 0.25 -18.51
CA GLN A 198 -0.62 0.13 -19.66
C GLN A 198 0.10 0.17 -21.02
N GLY A 199 1.32 0.69 -21.09
CA GLY A 199 1.99 1.01 -22.36
C GLY A 199 2.99 -0.02 -22.87
N PHE A 200 3.46 -0.93 -22.02
CA PHE A 200 4.53 -1.87 -22.39
C PHE A 200 4.22 -3.30 -21.94
N PRO A 201 4.68 -4.31 -22.70
CA PRO A 201 4.60 -5.70 -22.27
C PRO A 201 5.32 -5.93 -20.95
N GLY A 202 4.75 -6.79 -20.09
CA GLY A 202 5.31 -7.11 -18.78
C GLY A 202 6.76 -7.58 -18.84
N TRP A 203 7.10 -8.47 -19.78
CA TRP A 203 8.45 -8.99 -19.96
C TRP A 203 9.48 -7.88 -20.17
N PHE A 204 9.15 -6.84 -20.95
CA PHE A 204 10.05 -5.72 -21.22
C PHE A 204 10.30 -4.89 -19.96
N LEU A 205 9.24 -4.56 -19.22
CA LEU A 205 9.33 -3.82 -17.96
C LEU A 205 10.18 -4.57 -16.92
N ARG A 206 10.10 -5.91 -16.88
CA ARG A 206 10.95 -6.72 -15.98
C ARG A 206 12.43 -6.45 -16.22
N TYR A 207 12.88 -6.48 -17.48
CA TYR A 207 14.29 -6.24 -17.82
C TYR A 207 14.69 -4.78 -17.58
N ALA A 208 13.82 -3.83 -17.96
CA ALA A 208 14.08 -2.41 -17.78
C ALA A 208 14.22 -2.01 -16.29
N TYR A 209 13.48 -2.65 -15.38
CA TYR A 209 13.54 -2.32 -13.95
C TYR A 209 14.76 -2.87 -13.21
N ARG A 210 15.29 -4.04 -13.59
CA ARG A 210 16.39 -4.71 -12.87
C ARG A 210 17.58 -3.81 -12.52
N PRO A 211 18.18 -3.02 -13.44
CA PRO A 211 19.32 -2.17 -13.12
C PRO A 211 18.97 -1.02 -12.16
N LEU A 212 17.68 -0.67 -12.04
CA LEU A 212 17.22 0.45 -11.22
C LEU A 212 16.94 0.05 -9.76
N ILE A 213 16.81 -1.24 -9.45
CA ILE A 213 16.39 -1.70 -8.11
C ILE A 213 17.41 -1.32 -7.05
N ALA A 214 18.66 -1.77 -7.17
CA ALA A 214 19.69 -1.51 -6.16
C ALA A 214 20.00 -0.02 -5.97
N PRO A 215 20.19 0.79 -7.04
CA PRO A 215 20.39 2.24 -6.89
C PRO A 215 19.21 2.95 -6.22
N THR A 216 17.98 2.55 -6.55
CA THR A 216 16.77 3.11 -5.94
C THR A 216 16.69 2.75 -4.46
N ALA A 217 16.88 1.49 -4.10
CA ALA A 217 16.89 1.06 -2.70
C ALA A 217 17.97 1.80 -1.89
N ALA A 218 19.19 1.94 -2.43
CA ALA A 218 20.27 2.70 -1.79
C ALA A 218 19.95 4.19 -1.63
N ARG A 219 19.24 4.81 -2.58
CA ARG A 219 18.77 6.20 -2.46
C ARG A 219 17.76 6.35 -1.31
N PHE A 220 16.80 5.44 -1.20
CA PHE A 220 15.81 5.45 -0.14
C PHE A 220 16.43 5.17 1.24
N ALA A 221 17.39 4.25 1.32
CA ALA A 221 18.13 3.95 2.55
C ALA A 221 18.94 5.16 3.04
N ARG A 222 19.70 5.81 2.15
CA ARG A 222 20.45 7.05 2.49
C ARG A 222 19.54 8.18 2.96
N ALA A 223 18.38 8.34 2.33
CA ALA A 223 17.42 9.36 2.75
C ALA A 223 16.82 9.06 4.12
N LEU A 224 16.52 7.80 4.43
CA LEU A 224 16.02 7.38 5.74
C LEU A 224 17.07 7.59 6.84
N ALA A 225 18.33 7.19 6.60
CA ALA A 225 19.42 7.38 7.55
C ALA A 225 19.59 8.86 7.93
N ARG A 226 19.58 9.77 6.94
CA ARG A 226 19.64 11.23 7.20
C ARG A 226 18.45 11.76 7.98
N TYR A 227 17.25 11.21 7.78
CA TYR A 227 16.08 11.62 8.56
C TYR A 227 16.16 11.19 10.02
N GLN A 228 16.74 10.02 10.29
CA GLN A 228 16.87 9.47 11.65
C GLN A 228 18.06 10.03 12.42
N SER A 229 19.02 10.63 11.72
CA SER A 229 20.17 11.31 12.30
C SER A 229 20.20 12.76 11.82
N PRO A 230 19.26 13.61 12.29
CA PRO A 230 19.35 15.04 12.04
C PRO A 230 20.59 15.59 12.78
N ASP A 231 21.42 16.35 12.05
CA ASP A 231 22.53 17.13 12.62
C ASP A 231 22.03 18.17 13.64
#